data_AF-A0A5P8VVW0-F1
#
_entry.id   AF-A0A5P8VVW0-F1
#
_cell.length_a   1.000
_cell.length_b   1.000
_cell.length_c   1.000
_cell.angle_alpha   90.00
_cell.angle_beta   90.00
_cell.angle_gamma   90.00
#
_symmetry.space_group_name_H-M   'P 1'
#
loop_
_entity.id
_entity.type
_entity.pdbx_description
1 polymer ?
#
loop_
_entity_poly.entity_id
_entity_poly.type
_entity_poly.pdbx_seq_one_letter_code
_entity_poly.pdbx_strand_id
1 'polypeptide(L)' 'MARTEKVIVRLTKQEKEKIEKYAKYLGVSMSEIIQDYIKLLPNKDC' A
#
# COMPACT_ATOMS: atom_id res chain seq x y z
N MET A 1 2.17 9.92 15.18
CA MET A 1 1.72 8.64 15.77
C MET A 1 2.51 7.51 15.13
N ALA A 2 3.12 6.64 15.93
CA ALA A 2 3.83 5.47 15.42
C ALA A 2 2.81 4.47 14.83
N ARG A 3 3.13 3.87 13.68
CA ARG A 3 2.31 2.81 13.08
C ARG A 3 2.65 1.50 13.77
N THR A 4 1.76 1.02 14.64
CA THR A 4 1.96 -0.21 15.44
C THR A 4 1.36 -1.44 14.78
N GLU A 5 0.32 -1.26 13.96
CA GLU A 5 -0.43 -2.35 13.34
C GLU A 5 0.20 -2.80 12.02
N LYS A 6 0.16 -4.12 11.76
CA LYS A 6 0.71 -4.74 10.55
C LYS A 6 -0.37 -5.48 9.78
N VAL A 7 -0.47 -5.19 8.49
CA VAL A 7 -1.29 -5.96 7.54
C VAL A 7 -0.38 -6.87 6.72
N ILE A 8 -0.68 -8.18 6.68
CA ILE A 8 0.02 -9.15 5.84
C ILE A 8 -0.95 -9.61 4.75
N VAL A 9 -0.63 -9.29 3.49
CA VAL A 9 -1.45 -9.64 2.32
C VAL A 9 -0.71 -10.68 1.48
N ARG A 10 -1.43 -11.72 1.03
CA ARG A 10 -0.92 -12.65 0.02
C ARG A 10 -1.20 -12.06 -1.36
N LEU A 11 -0.15 -11.88 -2.15
CA LEU A 11 -0.22 -11.33 -3.51
C LEU A 11 0.24 -12.38 -4.51
N THR A 12 -0.31 -12.33 -5.72
CA THR A 12 0.27 -13.04 -6.86
C THR A 12 1.55 -12.34 -7.32
N LYS A 13 2.37 -13.06 -8.12
CA LYS A 13 3.63 -12.51 -8.65
C LYS A 13 3.40 -11.24 -9.48
N GLN A 14 2.36 -11.24 -10.31
CA GLN A 14 2.01 -10.10 -11.19
C GLN A 14 1.60 -8.86 -10.39
N GLU A 15 0.81 -9.03 -9.33
CA GLU A 15 0.40 -7.91 -8.47
C GLU A 15 1.60 -7.30 -7.74
N LYS A 16 2.50 -8.13 -7.23
CA LYS A 16 3.74 -7.66 -6.61
C LYS A 16 4.60 -6.86 -7.59
N GLU A 17 4.81 -7.38 -8.80
CA GLU A 17 5.59 -6.69 -9.84
C GLU A 17 4.94 -5.36 -10.24
N LYS A 18 3.61 -5.29 -10.29
CA LYS A 18 2.89 -4.05 -10.59
C LYS A 18 3.12 -2.99 -9.52
N ILE A 19 3.01 -3.36 -8.24
CA ILE A 19 3.25 -2.46 -7.11
C ILE A 19 4.71 -2.03 -7.07
N GLU A 20 5.66 -2.94 -7.33
CA GLU A 20 7.09 -2.63 -7.37
C GLU A 20 7.45 -1.64 -8.46
N LYS A 21 6.93 -1.84 -9.68
CA LYS A 21 7.13 -0.89 -10.78
C LYS A 21 6.53 0.48 -10.46
N TYR A 22 5.34 0.51 -9.86
CA TYR A 22 4.67 1.76 -9.49
C TYR A 22 5.42 2.50 -8.37
N ALA A 23 5.90 1.78 -7.36
CA ALA A 23 6.75 2.33 -6.30
C ALA A 23 8.06 2.91 -6.86
N LYS A 24 8.72 2.17 -7.76
CA LYS A 24 9.95 2.61 -8.42
C LYS A 24 9.73 3.85 -9.30
N TYR A 25 8.61 3.92 -10.02
CA TYR A 25 8.25 5.07 -10.84
C TYR A 25 8.06 6.35 -10.01
N LEU A 26 7.42 6.22 -8.84
CA LEU A 26 7.18 7.33 -7.92
C LEU A 26 8.38 7.64 -7.00
N GLY A 27 9.40 6.78 -6.98
CA GLY A 27 10.58 6.93 -6.12
C GLY A 27 10.28 6.72 -4.63
N VAL A 28 9.19 6.03 -4.29
CA VAL A 28 8.70 5.81 -2.92
C VAL A 28 8.74 4.33 -2.55
N SER A 29 8.55 4.02 -1.27
CA SER A 29 8.45 2.64 -0.81
C SER A 29 7.10 2.00 -1.18
N MET A 30 7.07 0.66 -1.33
CA MET A 30 5.79 -0.06 -1.52
C MET A 30 4.81 0.19 -0.36
N SER A 31 5.33 0.38 0.86
CA SER A 31 4.50 0.67 2.03
C SER A 31 3.81 2.02 1.94
N GLU A 32 4.47 3.04 1.38
CA GLU A 32 3.84 4.35 1.15
C GLU A 32 2.72 4.27 0.13
N ILE A 33 2.91 3.50 -0.93
CA ILE A 33 1.88 3.26 -1.96
C ILE A 33 0.63 2.68 -1.30
N ILE A 34 0.78 1.63 -0.50
CA ILE A 34 -0.35 0.99 0.20
C ILE A 34 -1.00 1.95 1.20
N GLN A 35 -0.20 2.74 1.92
CA GLN A 35 -0.75 3.72 2.86
C GLN A 35 -1.52 4.83 2.17
N ASP A 36 -1.07 5.27 0.99
CA ASP A 36 -1.77 6.25 0.19
C ASP A 36 -3.11 5.70 -0.29
N TYR A 37 -3.12 4.46 -0.79
CA TYR A 37 -4.37 3.76 -1.09
C TYR A 37 -5.30 3.63 0.12
N ILE A 38 -4.76 3.36 1.31
CA ILE A 38 -5.55 3.30 2.55
C ILE A 38 -6.20 4.65 2.87
N LYS A 39 -5.50 5.78 2.65
CA LYS A 39 -6.09 7.13 2.87
C LYS A 39 -7.24 7.44 1.91
N LEU A 40 -7.27 6.82 0.74
CA LEU A 40 -8.33 6.98 -0.25
C LEU A 40 -9.56 6.11 0.06
N LEU A 41 -9.46 5.17 1.01
CA LEU A 41 -10.61 4.37 1.41
C LEU A 41 -11.64 5.27 2.09
N PRO A 42 -12.93 5.13 1.76
CA PRO A 42 -13.97 5.87 2.45
C PRO A 42 -13.96 5.47 3.92
N ASN A 43 -13.92 6.46 4.80
CA ASN A 43 -14.20 6.23 6.22
C ASN A 43 -15.65 5.76 6.33
N LYS A 44 -15.85 4.46 6.61
CA LYS A 44 -17.14 3.93 7.03
C LYS A 44 -17.35 4.28 8.51
N ASP A 45 -17.38 5.57 8.81
CA ASP A 45 -17.93 6.07 10.06
C ASP A 45 -19.38 6.46 9.75
N CYS A 46 -20.29 5.49 9.96
CA CYS A 46 -21.70 5.76 10.26
C CYS A 46 -21.85 5.82 11.77
#